data_AF-A0A356Z821-F1
#
_entry.id   AF-A0A356Z821-F1
#
_cell.length_a   1.000
_cell.length_b   1.000
_cell.length_c   1.000
_cell.angle_alpha   90.00
_cell.angle_beta   90.00
_cell.angle_gamma   90.00
#
_symmetry.space_group_name_H-M   'P 1'
#
loop_
_entity.id
_entity.type
_entity.pdbx_description
1 polymer ?
#
loop_
_entity_poly.entity_id
_entity_poly.type
_entity_poly.pdbx_seq_one_letter_code
_entity_poly.pdbx_strand_id
1 'polypeptide(L)' 'MAVLGIVAEFNPFHNGHLHLLQQSRLSGNFSATVCVMSGSFMQRGEPALCNKWARAKMAL' A
#
# COMPACT_ATOMS: atom_id res chain seq x y z
N MET A 1 14.89 1.24 16.18
CA MET A 1 13.54 1.41 15.62
C MET A 1 13.51 0.74 14.26
N ALA A 2 12.62 -0.22 14.02
CA ALA A 2 12.48 -0.90 12.73
C ALA A 2 11.19 -0.46 12.02
N VAL A 3 11.24 -0.28 10.70
CA VAL A 3 10.10 0.19 9.89
C VAL A 3 9.83 -0.81 8.79
N LEU A 4 8.58 -1.23 8.65
CA LEU A 4 8.13 -2.09 7.56
C LEU A 4 7.91 -1.27 6.29
N GLY A 5 8.62 -1.59 5.22
CA GLY A 5 8.43 -0.99 3.90
C GLY A 5 7.50 -1.82 3.01
N ILE A 6 6.56 -1.17 2.32
CA ILE A 6 5.65 -1.80 1.35
C ILE A 6 5.75 -1.07 0.00
N VAL A 7 5.96 -1.81 -1.07
CA VAL A 7 5.87 -1.30 -2.46
C VAL A 7 4.53 -1.76 -3.03
N ALA A 8 3.66 -0.82 -3.43
CA ALA A 8 2.31 -1.17 -3.88
C ALA A 8 1.73 -0.19 -4.89
N GLU A 9 0.56 -0.55 -5.43
CA GLU A 9 -0.20 0.27 -6.37
C GLU A 9 -1.63 0.56 -5.88
N PHE A 10 -2.21 -0.39 -5.14
CA PHE A 10 -3.55 -0.32 -4.55
C PHE A 10 -4.63 0.18 -5.51
N ASN A 11 -4.84 -0.52 -6.63
CA ASN A 11 -5.69 -0.07 -7.73
C ASN A 11 -7.00 -0.89 -7.90
N PRO A 12 -8.02 -0.79 -7.01
CA PRO A 12 -8.05 -0.05 -5.74
C PRO A 12 -7.48 -0.87 -4.58
N PHE A 13 -7.48 -0.30 -3.37
CA PHE A 13 -7.20 -1.08 -2.16
C PHE A 13 -8.31 -2.11 -1.92
N HIS A 14 -7.97 -3.35 -1.58
CA HIS A 14 -8.91 -4.47 -1.45
C HIS A 14 -8.46 -5.46 -0.36
N ASN A 15 -9.28 -6.45 -0.03
CA ASN A 15 -9.03 -7.36 1.11
C ASN A 15 -7.70 -8.12 1.02
N GLY A 16 -7.22 -8.45 -0.19
CA GLY A 16 -5.87 -9.01 -0.36
C GLY A 16 -4.74 -8.07 0.12
N HIS A 17 -4.86 -6.77 -0.12
CA HIS A 17 -3.90 -5.75 0.35
C HIS A 17 -3.96 -5.58 1.86
N LEU A 18 -5.18 -5.61 2.43
CA LEU A 18 -5.38 -5.59 3.88
C LEU A 18 -4.71 -6.79 4.55
N HIS A 19 -4.93 -7.98 4.00
CA HIS A 19 -4.31 -9.20 4.51
C HIS A 19 -2.79 -9.13 4.43
N LEU A 20 -2.23 -8.68 3.30
CA LEU A 20 -0.79 -8.47 3.14
C LEU A 20 -0.23 -7.53 4.22
N LEU A 21 -0.86 -6.36 4.44
CA LEU A 21 -0.43 -5.41 5.46
C LEU A 21 -0.49 -6.00 6.87
N GLN A 22 -1.55 -6.73 7.20
CA GLN A 22 -1.71 -7.37 8.51
C GLN A 22 -0.63 -8.45 8.74
N GLN A 23 -0.42 -9.34 7.77
CA GLN A 23 0.58 -10.39 7.89
C GLN A 23 2.01 -9.83 7.92
N SER A 24 2.31 -8.82 7.12
CA SER A 24 3.62 -8.17 7.13
C SER A 24 3.91 -7.45 8.45
N ARG A 25 2.90 -6.91 9.14
CA ARG A 25 3.07 -6.33 10.48
C ARG A 25 3.36 -7.39 11.55
N LEU A 26 2.88 -8.62 11.37
CA LEU A 26 3.10 -9.73 12.30
C LEU A 26 4.44 -10.44 12.10
N SER A 27 5.13 -10.23 10.97
CA SER A 27 6.40 -10.91 10.66
C SER A 27 7.60 -10.41 11.46
N GLY A 28 7.44 -9.32 12.21
CA GLY A 28 8.50 -8.74 13.03
C GLY A 28 7.98 -7.62 13.92
N ASN A 29 8.86 -7.15 14.82
CA ASN A 29 8.51 -6.05 15.70
C ASN A 29 8.84 -4.69 15.03
N PHE A 30 7.87 -4.17 14.27
CA PHE A 30 8.01 -2.89 13.57
C PHE A 30 7.30 -1.75 14.32
N SER A 31 7.97 -0.61 14.42
CA SER A 31 7.44 0.59 15.06
C SER A 31 6.53 1.40 14.12
N ALA A 32 6.65 1.20 12.82
CA ALA A 32 5.84 1.86 11.80
C ALA A 32 5.76 1.03 10.51
N THR A 33 4.78 1.36 9.66
CA THR A 33 4.66 0.86 8.29
C THR A 33 4.68 2.05 7.33
N VAL A 34 5.52 2.00 6.31
CA VAL A 34 5.60 3.03 5.25
C VAL A 34 5.38 2.36 3.90
N CYS A 35 4.44 2.89 3.14
CA CYS A 35 4.16 2.42 1.79
C CYS A 35 4.64 3.47 0.76
N VAL A 36 5.46 3.03 -0.20
CA VAL A 36 5.66 3.76 -1.45
C VAL A 36 4.65 3.23 -2.46
N MET A 37 3.75 4.10 -2.91
CA MET A 37 2.63 3.74 -3.78
C MET A 37 2.73 4.42 -5.14
N SER A 38 2.48 3.68 -6.22
CA SER A 38 2.32 4.25 -7.57
C SER A 38 1.34 5.43 -7.56
N GLY A 39 1.72 6.51 -8.26
CA GLY A 39 0.96 7.76 -8.37
C GLY A 39 -0.24 7.62 -9.30
N SER A 40 -0.51 8.60 -10.16
CA SER A 40 -1.69 8.58 -11.03
C SER A 40 -1.64 7.49 -12.13
N PHE A 41 -0.46 6.93 -12.41
CA PHE A 41 -0.24 5.85 -13.37
C PHE A 41 0.47 4.67 -12.70
N MET A 42 0.12 3.47 -13.12
CA MET A 42 0.65 2.20 -12.60
C MET A 42 1.82 1.69 -13.43
N GLN A 43 2.56 0.74 -12.88
CA GLN A 43 3.70 0.07 -13.53
C GLN A 43 3.28 -0.66 -14.80
N ARG A 44 2.01 -1.08 -14.89
CA ARG A 44 1.39 -1.64 -16.10
C ARG A 44 1.07 -0.61 -17.20
N GLY A 45 1.36 0.67 -16.97
CA GLY A 45 1.10 1.77 -17.92
C GLY A 45 -0.34 2.29 -17.90
N GLU A 46 -1.21 1.73 -17.05
CA GLU A 46 -2.61 2.12 -16.94
C GLU A 46 -2.79 3.29 -15.96
N PRO A 47 -3.79 4.17 -16.18
CA PRO A 47 -4.18 5.14 -15.16
C PRO A 47 -4.78 4.42 -13.94
N ALA A 48 -4.63 5.03 -12.76
CA ALA A 48 -5.29 4.56 -11.55
C ALA A 48 -6.82 4.63 -11.68
N LEU A 49 -7.54 3.62 -11.19
CA LEU A 49 -9.00 3.58 -11.10
C LEU A 49 -9.56 4.76 -10.29
N CYS A 50 -8.83 5.19 -9.24
CA CYS A 50 -9.13 6.42 -8.52
C CYS A 50 -7.83 7.17 -8.16
N ASN A 51 -7.98 8.48 -7.88
CA ASN A 51 -6.83 9.35 -7.65
C ASN A 51 -5.97 8.87 -6.47
N LYS A 52 -4.68 9.24 -6.49
CA LYS A 52 -3.69 8.81 -5.51
C LYS A 52 -4.04 9.15 -4.06
N TRP A 53 -4.81 10.21 -3.83
CA TRP A 53 -5.24 10.63 -2.49
C TRP A 53 -6.33 9.71 -1.93
N ALA A 54 -7.29 9.32 -2.76
CA ALA A 54 -8.32 8.36 -2.39
C ALA A 54 -7.69 7.01 -2.04
N ARG A 55 -6.76 6.51 -2.86
CA ARG A 55 -6.04 5.26 -2.58
C ARG A 55 -5.17 5.35 -1.34
N ALA A 56 -4.49 6.48 -1.11
CA ALA A 56 -3.74 6.71 0.13
C ALA A 56 -4.67 6.65 1.35
N LYS A 57 -5.85 7.29 1.29
CA LYS A 57 -6.86 7.24 2.35
C LYS A 57 -7.39 5.82 2.62
N MET A 58 -7.47 4.97 1.59
CA MET A 58 -7.88 3.56 1.78
C MET A 58 -6.80 2.71 2.49
N ALA A 59 -5.54 3.10 2.40
CA ALA A 59 -4.40 2.36 2.95
C ALA A 59 -3.96 2.84 4.36
N LEU A 60 -4.45 3.99 4.81
CA LEU A 60 -4.24 4.56 6.15
C LEU A 60 -5.25 3.99 7.15
#